data_AF-A0A0P9CRZ2-F1
#
_entry.id   AF-A0A0P9CRZ2-F1
#
_cell.length_a   1.000
_cell.length_b   1.000
_cell.length_c   1.000
_cell.angle_alpha   90.00
_cell.angle_beta   90.00
_cell.angle_gamma   90.00
#
_symmetry.space_group_name_H-M   'P 1'
#
loop_
_entity.id
_entity.type
_entity.pdbx_description
1 polymer ?
#
loop_
_entity_poly.entity_id
_entity_poly.type
_entity_poly.pdbx_seq_one_letter_code
_entity_poly.pdbx_strand_id
1 'polypeptide(L)'
;MRQAARVLTFALAVALIAYGMFQPVEQDSRWLLALWLAAPLLLVAARLSLPTQPRGISRSIQNLGLLVALGFVLLSIQLLRQQFVRADDIANTVHVDDATGQTTSNVRQVIQSLRVQRGKMRDTNGVLLVDTEIVDGKYAVRRYPLTQQFDPSAFSNVVGFFSDRFGPSGLEATYDSYLSGERDSYNRLRDSIMNRPQLGDDLQLTIDARLQAAAKNLLDARGIGSVVVLDPQTGAVRAMVS
;
A
#
# COMPACT_ATOMS: atom_id res chain seq x y z
N MET A 1 30.04 -32.68 -24.89
CA MET A 1 30.19 -32.55 -23.42
C MET A 1 30.21 -31.09 -22.94
N ARG A 2 31.09 -30.20 -23.45
CA ARG A 2 31.15 -28.78 -23.02
C ARG A 2 29.82 -28.01 -23.11
N GLN A 3 29.06 -28.19 -24.19
CA GLN A 3 27.77 -27.51 -24.38
C GLN A 3 26.71 -27.99 -23.37
N ALA A 4 26.62 -29.29 -23.11
CA ALA A 4 25.70 -29.85 -22.12
C ALA A 4 26.00 -29.36 -20.70
N ALA A 5 27.28 -29.35 -20.31
CA ALA A 5 27.72 -28.82 -19.01
C ALA A 5 27.38 -27.33 -18.85
N ARG A 6 27.58 -26.53 -19.91
CA ARG A 6 27.21 -25.10 -19.92
C ARG A 6 25.71 -24.91 -19.70
N VAL A 7 24.89 -25.63 -20.45
CA VAL A 7 23.42 -25.50 -20.37
C VAL A 7 22.94 -25.90 -18.97
N LEU A 8 23.49 -26.98 -18.41
CA LEU A 8 23.12 -27.47 -17.09
C LEU A 8 23.52 -26.49 -15.98
N THR A 9 24.75 -25.96 -15.98
CA THR A 9 25.19 -24.99 -14.95
C THR A 9 24.44 -23.67 -15.05
N PHE A 10 24.14 -23.21 -16.27
CA PHE A 10 23.33 -22.02 -16.48
C PHE A 10 21.88 -22.22 -16.00
N ALA A 11 21.25 -23.34 -16.35
CA ALA A 11 19.89 -23.65 -15.92
C ALA A 11 19.78 -23.74 -14.39
N LEU A 12 20.77 -24.36 -13.73
CA LEU A 12 20.81 -24.45 -12.27
C LEU A 12 20.95 -23.06 -11.62
N ALA A 13 21.80 -22.20 -12.17
CA ALA A 13 21.97 -20.83 -11.68
C ALA A 13 20.68 -20.01 -11.83
N VAL A 14 20.01 -20.12 -12.98
CA VAL A 14 18.73 -19.45 -13.24
C VAL A 14 17.65 -19.96 -12.28
N ALA A 15 17.59 -21.27 -12.01
CA ALA A 15 16.64 -21.84 -11.06
C ALA A 15 16.84 -21.30 -9.64
N LEU A 16 18.09 -21.16 -9.18
CA LEU A 16 18.41 -20.55 -7.88
C LEU A 16 17.97 -19.09 -7.81
N ILE A 17 18.27 -18.30 -8.85
CA ILE A 17 17.87 -16.89 -8.92
C ILE A 17 16.34 -16.77 -8.95
N ALA A 18 15.66 -17.61 -9.74
CA ALA A 18 14.20 -17.61 -9.81
C ALA A 18 13.57 -17.99 -8.47
N TYR A 19 14.07 -19.03 -7.80
CA TYR A 19 13.62 -19.41 -6.46
C TYR A 19 13.78 -18.27 -5.46
N GLY A 20 14.96 -17.62 -5.47
CA GLY A 20 15.27 -16.52 -4.57
C GLY A 20 14.49 -15.24 -4.86
N MET A 21 14.14 -14.97 -6.12
CA MET A 21 13.40 -13.78 -6.55
C MET A 21 12.06 -13.66 -5.80
N PHE A 22 11.37 -14.78 -5.62
CA PHE A 22 10.06 -14.87 -4.99
C PHE A 22 10.10 -15.14 -3.48
N GLN A 23 11.29 -15.15 -2.84
CA GLN A 23 11.37 -15.23 -1.37
C GLN A 23 10.95 -13.91 -0.70
N PRO A 24 10.25 -13.96 0.45
CA PRO A 24 9.83 -12.78 1.22
C PRO A 24 10.99 -11.87 1.64
N VAL A 25 10.70 -10.61 1.91
CA VAL A 25 11.70 -9.61 2.30
C VAL A 25 12.31 -9.94 3.67
N GLU A 26 11.55 -10.55 4.59
CA GLU A 26 12.06 -10.94 5.91
C GLU A 26 13.13 -12.04 5.82
N GLN A 27 13.17 -12.78 4.71
CA GLN A 27 14.11 -13.87 4.45
C GLN A 27 15.21 -13.46 3.47
N ASP A 28 15.64 -12.21 3.51
CA ASP A 28 16.66 -11.66 2.63
C ASP A 28 17.99 -12.45 2.67
N SER A 29 18.29 -13.14 3.78
CA SER A 29 19.42 -14.06 3.89
C SER A 29 19.34 -15.22 2.89
N ARG A 30 18.16 -15.80 2.65
CA ARG A 30 17.96 -16.90 1.68
C ARG A 30 18.14 -16.42 0.25
N TRP A 31 17.70 -15.21 -0.05
CA TRP A 31 17.92 -14.58 -1.35
C TRP A 31 19.41 -14.34 -1.62
N LEU A 32 20.13 -13.75 -0.65
CA LEU A 32 21.56 -13.54 -0.75
C LEU A 32 22.29 -14.87 -0.94
N LEU A 33 21.94 -15.92 -0.18
CA LEU A 33 22.53 -17.25 -0.34
C LEU A 33 22.27 -17.83 -1.74
N ALA A 34 21.05 -17.73 -2.27
CA ALA A 34 20.74 -18.20 -3.61
C ALA A 34 21.58 -17.46 -4.68
N LEU A 35 21.76 -16.15 -4.51
CA LEU A 35 22.56 -15.30 -5.40
C LEU A 35 24.06 -15.64 -5.33
N TRP A 36 24.58 -15.87 -4.13
CA TRP A 36 25.95 -16.34 -3.90
C TRP A 36 26.21 -17.75 -4.45
N LEU A 37 25.23 -18.66 -4.38
CA LEU A 37 25.31 -20.01 -4.96
C LEU A 37 25.21 -19.97 -6.50
N ALA A 38 24.44 -19.05 -7.07
CA ALA A 38 24.32 -18.87 -8.51
C ALA A 38 25.58 -18.26 -9.14
N ALA A 39 26.30 -17.39 -8.43
CA ALA A 39 27.50 -16.70 -8.91
C ALA A 39 28.59 -17.64 -9.48
N PRO A 40 29.09 -18.66 -8.76
CA PRO A 40 30.11 -19.57 -9.29
C PRO A 40 29.58 -20.39 -10.48
N LEU A 41 28.30 -20.76 -10.49
CA LEU A 41 27.68 -21.50 -11.60
C LEU A 41 27.62 -20.66 -12.88
N LEU A 42 27.25 -19.38 -12.76
CA LEU A 42 27.28 -18.41 -13.86
C LEU A 42 28.71 -18.17 -14.35
N LEU A 43 29.68 -18.05 -13.45
CA LEU A 43 31.08 -17.89 -13.81
C LEU A 43 31.62 -19.09 -14.61
N VAL A 44 31.26 -20.32 -14.20
CA VAL A 44 31.60 -21.54 -14.93
C VAL A 44 30.90 -21.59 -16.29
N ALA A 45 29.60 -21.27 -16.35
CA ALA A 45 28.86 -21.22 -17.61
C ALA A 45 29.45 -20.20 -18.60
N ALA A 46 29.84 -19.02 -18.12
CA ALA A 46 30.46 -17.97 -18.92
C ALA A 46 31.84 -18.39 -19.43
N ARG A 47 32.68 -19.00 -18.56
CA ARG A 47 33.98 -19.55 -18.96
C ARG A 47 33.88 -20.65 -20.00
N LEU A 48 32.84 -21.49 -19.95
CA LEU A 48 32.60 -22.54 -20.94
C LEU A 48 32.11 -21.99 -22.29
N SER A 49 31.61 -20.75 -22.33
CA SER A 49 31.07 -20.11 -23.53
C SER A 49 32.11 -19.33 -24.34
N LEU A 50 33.16 -18.85 -23.68
CA LEU A 50 34.18 -18.04 -24.30
C LEU A 50 35.33 -18.89 -24.86
N PRO A 51 36.02 -18.43 -25.92
CA PRO A 51 37.18 -19.11 -26.45
C PRO A 51 38.30 -19.16 -25.39
N THR A 52 39.05 -20.27 -25.38
CA THR A 52 40.18 -20.46 -24.46
C THR A 52 41.36 -19.61 -24.90
N GLN A 53 41.70 -18.60 -24.12
CA GLN A 53 42.92 -17.81 -24.31
C GLN A 53 44.17 -18.60 -23.86
N PRO A 54 45.33 -18.42 -24.53
CA PRO A 54 46.61 -19.00 -24.10
C PRO A 54 47.01 -18.52 -22.70
N ARG A 55 47.86 -19.29 -22.01
CA ARG A 55 48.36 -18.91 -20.68
C ARG A 55 49.21 -17.64 -20.79
N GLY A 56 48.86 -16.60 -20.02
CA GLY A 56 49.51 -15.30 -20.05
C GLY A 56 48.57 -14.18 -19.60
N ILE A 57 48.97 -12.94 -19.86
CA ILE A 57 48.26 -11.72 -19.44
C ILE A 57 46.81 -11.68 -19.99
N SER A 58 46.60 -12.10 -21.23
CA SER A 58 45.28 -12.10 -21.87
C SER A 58 44.24 -12.95 -21.12
N ARG A 59 44.65 -14.11 -20.58
CA ARG A 59 43.78 -14.97 -19.76
C ARG A 59 43.45 -14.32 -18.41
N SER A 60 44.41 -13.62 -17.80
CA SER A 60 44.17 -12.88 -16.55
C SER A 60 43.20 -11.72 -16.77
N ILE A 61 43.37 -10.95 -17.85
CA ILE A 61 42.46 -9.85 -18.23
C ILE A 61 41.05 -10.38 -18.49
N GLN A 62 40.90 -11.48 -19.24
CA GLN A 62 39.59 -12.08 -19.50
C GLN A 62 38.90 -12.57 -18.22
N ASN A 63 39.66 -13.20 -17.31
CA ASN A 63 39.12 -13.68 -16.03
C ASN A 63 38.69 -12.52 -15.13
N LEU A 64 39.49 -11.45 -15.06
CA LEU A 64 39.16 -10.26 -14.29
C LEU A 64 37.91 -9.58 -14.87
N GLY A 65 37.86 -9.38 -16.18
CA GLY A 65 36.70 -8.81 -16.87
C GLY A 65 35.43 -9.63 -16.64
N LEU A 66 35.52 -10.97 -16.68
CA LEU A 66 34.41 -11.85 -16.37
C LEU A 66 33.92 -11.71 -14.92
N LEU A 67 34.84 -11.62 -13.96
CA LEU A 67 34.49 -11.47 -12.55
C LEU A 67 33.78 -10.14 -12.31
N VAL A 68 34.32 -9.05 -12.86
CA VAL A 68 33.72 -7.71 -12.76
C VAL A 68 32.35 -7.66 -13.44
N ALA A 69 32.24 -8.17 -14.67
CA ALA A 69 30.98 -8.20 -15.40
C ALA A 69 29.92 -9.04 -14.66
N LEU A 70 30.31 -10.18 -14.09
CA LEU A 70 29.41 -10.99 -13.26
C LEU A 70 28.94 -10.22 -12.03
N GLY A 71 29.84 -9.50 -11.35
CA GLY A 71 29.47 -8.64 -10.23
C GLY A 71 28.42 -7.60 -10.60
N PHE A 72 28.58 -6.92 -11.74
CA PHE A 72 27.58 -5.98 -12.24
C PHE A 72 26.23 -6.62 -12.56
N VAL A 73 26.23 -7.81 -13.17
CA VAL A 73 24.99 -8.54 -13.47
C VAL A 73 24.26 -8.93 -12.18
N LEU A 74 24.97 -9.45 -11.20
CA LEU A 74 24.41 -9.85 -9.91
C LEU A 74 23.85 -8.66 -9.12
N LEU A 75 24.57 -7.54 -9.09
CA LEU A 75 24.10 -6.28 -8.50
C LEU A 75 22.87 -5.74 -9.23
N SER A 76 22.85 -5.82 -10.56
CA SER A 76 21.70 -5.38 -11.36
C SER A 76 20.46 -6.22 -11.05
N ILE A 77 20.61 -7.54 -10.89
CA ILE A 77 19.52 -8.45 -10.51
C ILE A 77 19.01 -8.13 -9.09
N GLN A 78 19.92 -7.86 -8.14
CA GLN A 78 19.56 -7.41 -6.78
C GLN A 78 18.70 -6.15 -6.82
N LEU A 79 19.13 -5.13 -7.57
CA LEU A 79 18.43 -3.85 -7.68
C LEU A 79 17.08 -4.02 -8.37
N LEU A 80 16.99 -4.82 -9.44
CA LEU A 80 15.73 -5.12 -10.11
C LEU A 80 14.72 -5.81 -9.17
N ARG A 81 15.18 -6.76 -8.35
CA ARG A 81 14.33 -7.39 -7.32
C ARG A 81 13.77 -6.32 -6.38
N GLN A 82 14.63 -5.44 -5.86
CA GLN A 82 14.22 -4.42 -4.90
C GLN A 82 13.30 -3.35 -5.51
N GLN A 83 13.60 -2.88 -6.72
CA GLN A 83 12.90 -1.76 -7.37
C GLN A 83 11.58 -2.14 -8.04
N PHE A 84 11.39 -3.40 -8.42
CA PHE A 84 10.20 -3.82 -9.17
C PHE A 84 9.46 -4.97 -8.50
N VAL A 85 10.17 -6.02 -8.08
CA VAL A 85 9.51 -7.22 -7.53
C VAL A 85 9.08 -7.00 -6.07
N ARG A 86 9.88 -6.28 -5.30
CA ARG A 86 9.68 -6.06 -3.86
C ARG A 86 9.41 -4.62 -3.48
N ALA A 87 9.19 -3.75 -4.46
CA ALA A 87 8.95 -2.33 -4.20
C ALA A 87 7.75 -2.12 -3.27
N ASP A 88 6.63 -2.79 -3.58
CA ASP A 88 5.39 -2.66 -2.80
C ASP A 88 5.53 -3.25 -1.40
N ASP A 89 6.14 -4.43 -1.28
CA ASP A 89 6.38 -5.07 0.02
C ASP A 89 7.24 -4.17 0.90
N ILE A 90 8.37 -3.66 0.38
CA ILE A 90 9.29 -2.77 1.11
C ILE A 90 8.59 -1.46 1.49
N ALA A 91 7.78 -0.89 0.59
CA ALA A 91 7.09 0.37 0.84
C ALA A 91 6.06 0.26 1.97
N ASN A 92 5.37 -0.88 2.06
CA ASN A 92 4.30 -1.16 3.02
C ASN A 92 4.76 -1.95 4.26
N THR A 93 6.05 -2.28 4.37
CA THR A 93 6.57 -3.06 5.50
C THR A 93 6.44 -2.27 6.80
N VAL A 94 5.89 -2.93 7.81
CA VAL A 94 5.79 -2.43 9.18
C VAL A 94 6.63 -3.34 10.06
N HIS A 95 7.66 -2.78 10.69
CA HIS A 95 8.53 -3.53 11.58
C HIS A 95 8.16 -3.22 13.03
N VAL A 96 7.84 -4.27 13.78
CA VAL A 96 7.54 -4.19 15.22
C VAL A 96 8.76 -4.76 15.96
N ASP A 97 9.33 -3.96 16.86
CA ASP A 97 10.41 -4.41 17.74
C ASP A 97 9.82 -5.31 18.83
N ASP A 98 10.24 -6.59 18.84
CA ASP A 98 9.75 -7.60 19.78
C ASP A 98 10.05 -7.27 21.25
N ALA A 99 11.10 -6.48 21.53
CA ALA A 99 11.50 -6.15 22.89
C ALA A 99 10.75 -4.93 23.46
N THR A 100 10.45 -3.94 22.60
CA THR A 100 9.84 -2.66 23.03
C THR A 100 8.39 -2.50 22.58
N GLY A 101 7.92 -3.33 21.65
CA GLY A 101 6.62 -3.20 20.98
C GLY A 101 6.53 -1.97 20.07
N GLN A 102 7.64 -1.25 19.85
CA GLN A 102 7.62 -0.06 19.01
C GLN A 102 7.46 -0.45 17.54
N THR A 103 6.61 0.28 16.84
CA THR A 103 6.31 0.05 15.44
C THR A 103 6.98 1.12 14.59
N THR A 104 7.77 0.70 13.59
CA THR A 104 8.37 1.57 12.58
C THR A 104 7.76 1.28 11.22
N SER A 105 7.35 2.33 10.51
CA SER A 105 6.73 2.23 9.20
C SER A 105 7.16 3.41 8.32
N ASN A 106 6.85 3.33 7.03
CA ASN A 106 7.21 4.36 6.06
C ASN A 106 6.40 5.64 6.24
N VAL A 107 7.02 6.65 6.86
CA VAL A 107 6.39 7.96 7.11
C VAL A 107 5.92 8.66 5.82
N ARG A 108 6.52 8.36 4.66
CA ARG A 108 6.11 9.01 3.40
C ARG A 108 4.69 8.66 3.00
N GLN A 109 4.25 7.42 3.26
CA GLN A 109 2.87 7.02 2.95
C GLN A 109 1.87 7.76 3.83
N VAL A 110 2.20 7.93 5.11
CA VAL A 110 1.40 8.72 6.06
C VAL A 110 1.36 10.19 5.65
N ILE A 111 2.49 10.79 5.27
CA ILE A 111 2.51 12.17 4.78
C ILE A 111 1.69 12.29 3.48
N GLN A 112 1.72 11.29 2.61
CA GLN A 112 0.93 11.29 1.38
C GLN A 112 -0.56 11.18 1.66
N SER A 113 -1.01 10.31 2.58
CA SER A 113 -2.41 10.23 3.00
C SER A 113 -2.90 11.55 3.58
N LEU A 114 -2.06 12.19 4.40
CA LEU A 114 -2.34 13.52 4.97
C LEU A 114 -2.40 14.64 3.93
N ARG A 115 -2.02 14.43 2.65
CA ARG A 115 -2.16 15.43 1.58
C ARG A 115 -3.42 15.22 0.74
N VAL A 116 -4.12 14.11 0.93
CA VAL A 116 -5.34 13.79 0.19
C VAL A 116 -6.50 14.57 0.78
N GLN A 117 -7.08 15.48 0.00
CA GLN A 117 -8.29 16.18 0.38
C GLN A 117 -9.48 15.25 0.15
N ARG A 118 -9.85 14.51 1.20
CA ARG A 118 -10.95 13.54 1.12
C ARG A 118 -12.29 14.23 0.90
N GLY A 119 -13.16 13.61 0.10
CA GLY A 119 -14.48 14.14 -0.20
C GLY A 119 -15.41 14.23 1.01
N LYS A 120 -16.35 15.16 0.98
CA LYS A 120 -17.25 15.47 2.10
C LYS A 120 -18.35 14.42 2.21
N MET A 121 -18.94 14.27 3.39
CA MET A 121 -20.15 13.46 3.57
C MET A 121 -21.31 14.33 4.01
N ARG A 122 -22.44 14.17 3.33
CA ARG A 122 -23.68 14.91 3.62
C ARG A 122 -24.86 13.96 3.84
N ASP A 123 -25.77 14.35 4.72
CA ASP A 123 -27.06 13.68 4.90
C ASP A 123 -28.00 13.97 3.72
N THR A 124 -29.15 13.28 3.66
CA THR A 124 -30.16 13.45 2.60
C THR A 124 -30.72 14.87 2.46
N ASN A 125 -30.63 15.71 3.50
CA ASN A 125 -31.05 17.11 3.52
C ASN A 125 -29.90 18.09 3.26
N GLY A 126 -28.69 17.60 2.98
CA GLY A 126 -27.49 18.39 2.73
C GLY A 126 -26.71 18.79 3.98
N VAL A 127 -27.09 18.30 5.16
CA VAL A 127 -26.37 18.55 6.41
C VAL A 127 -24.97 17.95 6.31
N LEU A 128 -23.95 18.78 6.55
CA LEU A 128 -22.55 18.36 6.49
C LEU A 128 -22.21 17.50 7.71
N LEU A 129 -21.93 16.21 7.47
CA LEU A 129 -21.58 15.26 8.53
C LEU A 129 -20.07 15.18 8.72
N VAL A 130 -19.34 15.10 7.61
CA VAL A 130 -17.88 14.97 7.59
C VAL A 130 -17.30 15.92 6.56
N ASP A 131 -16.23 16.60 6.93
CA ASP A 131 -15.49 17.53 6.07
C ASP A 131 -13.99 17.28 6.18
N THR A 132 -13.23 17.85 5.26
CA THR A 132 -11.77 17.86 5.27
C THR A 132 -11.28 19.29 5.26
N GLU A 133 -10.54 19.68 6.30
CA GLU A 133 -9.95 21.02 6.40
C GLU A 133 -8.46 20.95 6.07
N ILE A 134 -7.98 21.91 5.28
CA ILE A 134 -6.55 22.04 4.98
C ILE A 134 -5.91 22.91 6.06
N VAL A 135 -5.04 22.30 6.87
CA VAL A 135 -4.25 22.95 7.92
C VAL A 135 -2.84 23.24 7.36
N ASP A 136 -2.31 24.42 7.67
CA ASP A 136 -0.99 24.91 7.26
C ASP A 136 -0.73 24.88 5.73
N GLY A 137 -1.81 24.89 4.94
CA GLY A 137 -1.76 24.80 3.48
C GLY A 137 -1.20 23.48 2.93
N LYS A 138 -1.00 22.47 3.77
CA LYS A 138 -0.30 21.22 3.40
C LYS A 138 -1.02 19.96 3.85
N TYR A 139 -1.66 19.97 5.02
CA TYR A 139 -2.23 18.76 5.62
C TYR A 139 -3.75 18.82 5.60
N ALA A 140 -4.37 17.82 4.99
CA ALA A 140 -5.79 17.56 4.98
C ALA A 140 -6.18 16.82 6.27
N VAL A 141 -6.84 17.52 7.19
CA VAL A 141 -7.32 16.97 8.46
C VAL A 141 -8.81 16.66 8.34
N ARG A 142 -9.17 15.41 8.61
CA ARG A 142 -10.57 14.97 8.61
C ARG A 142 -11.28 15.53 9.84
N ARG A 143 -12.42 16.20 9.63
CA ARG A 143 -13.26 16.77 10.69
C ARG A 143 -14.68 16.21 10.61
N TYR A 144 -15.34 16.15 11.77
CA TYR A 144 -16.70 15.66 11.91
C TYR A 144 -17.59 16.79 12.46
N PRO A 145 -18.04 17.74 11.62
CA PRO A 145 -18.92 18.83 12.07
C PRO A 145 -20.22 18.35 12.73
N LEU A 146 -20.65 17.12 12.45
CA LEU A 146 -21.83 16.51 13.09
C LEU A 146 -21.78 16.57 14.62
N THR A 147 -20.58 16.54 15.22
CA THR A 147 -20.40 16.54 16.68
C THR A 147 -20.80 17.86 17.35
N GLN A 148 -20.93 18.93 16.56
CA GLN A 148 -21.38 20.23 17.02
C GLN A 148 -22.92 20.32 17.12
N GLN A 149 -23.63 19.47 16.37
CA GLN A 149 -25.09 19.52 16.26
C GLN A 149 -25.78 18.30 16.85
N PHE A 150 -25.09 17.16 16.86
CA PHE A 150 -25.63 15.87 17.27
C PHE A 150 -24.62 15.10 18.13
N ASP A 151 -25.11 14.13 18.89
CA ASP A 151 -24.26 13.19 19.62
C ASP A 151 -23.45 12.34 18.62
N PRO A 152 -22.09 12.35 18.71
CA PRO A 152 -21.24 11.51 17.86
C PRO A 152 -21.59 10.02 17.92
N SER A 153 -22.08 9.53 19.06
CA SER A 153 -22.43 8.12 19.26
C SER A 153 -23.59 7.66 18.36
N ALA A 154 -24.42 8.59 17.89
CA ALA A 154 -25.51 8.29 16.97
C ALA A 154 -25.00 7.97 15.55
N PHE A 155 -23.80 8.42 15.19
CA PHE A 155 -23.28 8.34 13.82
C PHE A 155 -22.04 7.44 13.70
N SER A 156 -21.34 7.17 14.81
CA SER A 156 -20.06 6.45 14.82
C SER A 156 -20.10 5.10 14.10
N ASN A 157 -21.18 4.33 14.26
CA ASN A 157 -21.26 2.98 13.69
C ASN A 157 -21.54 3.00 12.18
N VAL A 158 -22.09 4.10 11.66
CA VAL A 158 -22.41 4.25 10.24
C VAL A 158 -21.29 4.98 9.53
N VAL A 159 -21.03 6.24 9.92
CA VAL A 159 -20.01 7.09 9.30
C VAL A 159 -18.62 6.48 9.50
N GLY A 160 -18.36 5.94 10.70
CA GLY A 160 -17.04 5.50 11.10
C GLY A 160 -16.09 6.66 11.39
N PHE A 161 -14.81 6.37 11.29
CA PHE A 161 -13.73 7.34 11.42
C PHE A 161 -12.67 7.09 10.35
N PHE A 162 -11.82 8.09 10.13
CA PHE A 162 -10.58 7.98 9.37
C PHE A 162 -9.42 8.36 10.28
N SER A 163 -8.45 7.47 10.41
CA SER A 163 -7.21 7.71 11.14
C SER A 163 -6.04 7.26 10.30
N ASP A 164 -5.00 8.09 10.16
CA ASP A 164 -3.77 7.68 9.47
C ASP A 164 -3.04 6.55 10.20
N ARG A 165 -3.31 6.36 11.50
CA ARG A 165 -2.71 5.30 12.31
C ARG A 165 -3.54 4.02 12.32
N PHE A 166 -4.87 4.14 12.47
CA PHE A 166 -5.77 3.00 12.65
C PHE A 166 -6.55 2.63 11.39
N GLY A 167 -6.37 3.39 10.30
CA GLY A 167 -7.12 3.25 9.07
C GLY A 167 -8.54 3.82 9.18
N PRO A 168 -9.33 3.66 8.10
CA PRO A 168 -10.74 4.02 8.08
C PRO A 168 -11.65 2.93 8.67
N SER A 169 -12.87 3.29 9.06
CA SER A 169 -13.94 2.37 9.47
C SER A 169 -15.31 2.78 8.92
N GLY A 170 -16.31 1.89 9.00
CA GLY A 170 -17.68 2.18 8.55
C GLY A 170 -17.75 2.63 7.08
N LEU A 171 -18.51 3.70 6.82
CA LEU A 171 -18.61 4.29 5.48
C LEU A 171 -17.29 4.88 4.99
N GLU A 172 -16.44 5.44 5.87
CA GLU A 172 -15.09 5.90 5.49
C GLU A 172 -14.26 4.78 4.86
N ALA A 173 -14.37 3.55 5.38
CA ALA A 173 -13.64 2.40 4.84
C ALA A 173 -14.29 1.85 3.58
N THR A 174 -15.61 1.73 3.60
CA THR A 174 -16.38 1.15 2.48
C THR A 174 -16.23 1.97 1.20
N TYR A 175 -16.22 3.30 1.34
CA TYR A 175 -16.11 4.23 0.22
C TYR A 175 -14.74 4.91 0.13
N ASP A 176 -13.71 4.32 0.75
CA ASP A 176 -12.37 4.91 0.81
C ASP A 176 -11.83 5.29 -0.57
N SER A 177 -11.97 4.41 -1.57
CA SER A 177 -11.50 4.66 -2.94
C SER A 177 -12.19 5.84 -3.66
N TYR A 178 -13.42 6.19 -3.28
CA TYR A 178 -14.12 7.37 -3.77
C TYR A 178 -13.69 8.59 -2.99
N LEU A 179 -13.72 8.49 -1.65
CA LEU A 179 -13.36 9.56 -0.74
C LEU A 179 -11.90 9.99 -0.88
N SER A 180 -10.99 9.11 -1.30
CA SER A 180 -9.59 9.42 -1.54
C SER A 180 -9.29 9.83 -2.99
N GLY A 181 -10.22 9.60 -3.92
CA GLY A 181 -9.99 9.80 -5.36
C GLY A 181 -9.06 8.75 -5.99
N GLU A 182 -8.89 7.59 -5.36
CA GLU A 182 -8.00 6.52 -5.82
C GLU A 182 -8.52 5.73 -7.04
N ARG A 183 -9.75 5.98 -7.49
CA ARG A 183 -10.26 5.36 -8.73
C ARG A 183 -9.72 6.01 -10.01
N ASP A 184 -9.38 7.30 -9.97
CA ASP A 184 -8.96 8.02 -11.17
C ASP A 184 -7.43 8.06 -11.29
N SER A 185 -6.87 6.99 -11.84
CA SER A 185 -5.42 6.84 -12.01
C SER A 185 -4.82 7.92 -12.94
N TYR A 186 -5.59 8.41 -13.92
CA TYR A 186 -5.12 9.43 -14.85
C TYR A 186 -5.01 10.79 -14.16
N ASN A 187 -6.07 11.21 -13.47
CA ASN A 187 -6.05 12.47 -12.72
C ASN A 187 -5.03 12.43 -11.58
N ARG A 188 -4.88 11.30 -10.88
CA ARG A 188 -3.83 11.13 -9.86
C ARG A 188 -2.42 11.30 -10.43
N LEU A 189 -2.12 10.67 -11.57
CA LEU A 189 -0.80 10.80 -12.20
C LEU A 189 -0.55 12.25 -12.63
N ARG A 190 -1.54 12.91 -13.24
CA ARG A 190 -1.46 14.31 -13.63
C ARG A 190 -1.22 15.22 -12.42
N ASP A 191 -2.00 15.03 -11.36
CA ASP A 191 -1.94 15.87 -10.16
C ASP A 191 -0.66 15.63 -9.37
N SER A 192 -0.15 14.39 -9.35
CA SER A 192 1.19 14.07 -8.81
C SER A 192 2.31 14.80 -9.57
N ILE A 193 2.29 14.77 -10.90
CA ILE A 193 3.26 15.49 -11.75
C ILE A 193 3.16 17.00 -11.53
N MET A 194 1.95 17.54 -11.39
CA MET A 194 1.70 18.96 -11.15
C MET A 194 1.82 19.37 -9.67
N ASN A 195 2.16 18.43 -8.78
CA ASN A 195 2.20 18.60 -7.32
C ASN A 195 0.91 19.24 -6.74
N ARG A 196 -0.24 18.91 -7.32
CA ARG A 196 -1.57 19.33 -6.85
C ARG A 196 -2.08 18.34 -5.80
N PRO A 197 -2.84 18.82 -4.79
CA PRO A 197 -3.49 17.94 -3.83
C PRO A 197 -4.51 17.05 -4.54
N GLN A 198 -4.50 15.76 -4.21
CA GLN A 198 -5.50 14.81 -4.70
C GLN A 198 -6.83 15.10 -4.03
N LEU A 199 -7.89 15.25 -4.83
CA LEU A 199 -9.25 15.52 -4.39
C LEU A 199 -10.09 14.24 -4.53
N GLY A 200 -10.82 13.88 -3.49
CA GLY A 200 -11.80 12.79 -3.53
C GLY A 200 -13.23 13.26 -3.80
N ASP A 201 -14.09 12.28 -4.10
CA ASP A 201 -15.50 12.50 -4.39
C ASP A 201 -16.33 12.67 -3.11
N ASP A 202 -17.29 13.60 -3.16
CA ASP A 202 -18.26 13.79 -2.08
C ASP A 202 -19.29 12.63 -2.05
N LEU A 203 -19.65 12.18 -0.85
CA LEU A 203 -20.72 11.19 -0.65
C LEU A 203 -22.00 11.86 -0.15
N GLN A 204 -23.08 11.56 -0.85
CA GLN A 204 -24.43 11.93 -0.46
C GLN A 204 -25.13 10.71 0.15
N LEU A 205 -25.40 10.75 1.45
CA LEU A 205 -26.03 9.65 2.18
C LEU A 205 -27.55 9.71 2.09
N THR A 206 -28.19 8.56 2.30
CA THR A 206 -29.65 8.45 2.41
C THR A 206 -30.19 8.74 3.81
N ILE A 207 -29.28 8.78 4.80
CA ILE A 207 -29.60 9.02 6.21
C ILE A 207 -30.11 10.44 6.39
N ASP A 208 -31.11 10.59 7.24
CA ASP A 208 -31.55 11.88 7.77
C ASP A 208 -30.92 12.08 9.16
N ALA A 209 -30.09 13.12 9.31
CA ALA A 209 -29.34 13.35 10.54
C ALA A 209 -30.24 13.58 11.77
N ARG A 210 -31.41 14.20 11.57
CA ARG A 210 -32.36 14.46 12.66
C ARG A 210 -33.05 13.16 13.07
N LEU A 211 -33.42 12.33 12.09
CA LEU A 211 -34.03 11.02 12.37
C LEU A 211 -33.04 10.07 13.05
N GLN A 212 -31.77 10.08 12.62
CA GLN A 212 -30.69 9.31 13.22
C GLN A 212 -30.53 9.65 14.71
N ALA A 213 -30.45 10.94 15.04
CA ALA A 213 -30.33 11.41 16.42
C ALA A 213 -31.56 11.05 17.26
N ALA A 214 -32.77 11.20 16.71
CA ALA A 214 -33.99 10.80 17.39
C ALA A 214 -34.06 9.29 17.65
N ALA A 215 -33.66 8.47 16.67
CA ALA A 215 -33.61 7.02 16.82
C ALA A 215 -32.60 6.59 17.90
N LYS A 216 -31.43 7.23 17.97
CA LYS A 216 -30.43 6.96 19.02
C LYS A 216 -30.98 7.28 20.41
N ASN A 217 -31.58 8.46 20.59
CA ASN A 217 -32.17 8.87 21.88
C ASN A 217 -33.26 7.89 22.36
N LEU A 218 -34.09 7.37 21.43
CA LEU A 218 -35.11 6.38 21.75
C LEU A 218 -34.51 5.01 22.09
N LEU A 219 -33.41 4.62 21.44
CA LEU A 219 -32.70 3.37 21.73
C LEU A 219 -32.03 3.44 23.10
N ASP A 220 -31.35 4.54 23.42
CA ASP A 220 -30.67 4.75 24.71
C ASP A 220 -31.63 4.64 25.90
N ALA A 221 -32.87 5.10 25.72
CA ALA A 221 -33.92 4.95 26.73
C ALA A 221 -34.36 3.49 26.96
N ARG A 222 -34.11 2.58 26.00
CA ARG A 222 -34.49 1.16 26.07
C ARG A 222 -33.33 0.24 26.43
N GLY A 223 -32.09 0.66 26.23
CA GLY A 223 -30.89 -0.13 26.50
C GLY A 223 -30.29 -0.75 25.22
N ILE A 224 -29.78 -1.97 25.32
CA ILE A 224 -29.02 -2.62 24.23
C ILE A 224 -29.98 -3.08 23.13
N GLY A 225 -29.69 -2.71 21.88
CA GLY A 225 -30.47 -3.13 20.72
C GLY A 225 -29.99 -2.50 19.43
N SER A 226 -30.81 -2.55 18.39
CA SER A 226 -30.57 -1.81 17.15
C SER A 226 -31.89 -1.33 16.56
N VAL A 227 -31.85 -0.22 15.83
CA VAL A 227 -33.00 0.37 15.15
C VAL A 227 -32.59 0.72 13.73
N VAL A 228 -33.37 0.26 12.77
CA VAL A 228 -33.23 0.62 11.35
C VAL A 228 -34.54 1.20 10.87
N VAL A 229 -34.47 2.37 10.24
CA VAL A 229 -35.61 3.04 9.60
C VAL A 229 -35.37 3.09 8.11
N LEU A 230 -36.30 2.52 7.35
CA LEU A 230 -36.24 2.39 5.91
C LEU A 230 -37.39 3.15 5.27
N ASP A 231 -37.13 3.73 4.11
CA ASP A 231 -38.16 4.18 3.19
C ASP A 231 -38.60 3.00 2.32
N PRO A 232 -39.85 2.49 2.46
CA PRO A 232 -40.28 1.28 1.78
C PRO A 232 -40.47 1.47 0.26
N GLN A 233 -40.59 2.69 -0.24
CA GLN A 233 -40.77 2.94 -1.67
C GLN A 233 -39.44 2.96 -2.42
N THR A 234 -38.39 3.48 -1.79
CA THR A 234 -37.07 3.66 -2.41
C THR A 234 -36.03 2.66 -1.92
N GLY A 235 -36.28 1.98 -0.80
CA GLY A 235 -35.29 1.16 -0.10
C GLY A 235 -34.22 1.97 0.64
N ALA A 236 -34.34 3.30 0.68
CA ALA A 236 -33.35 4.17 1.31
C ALA A 236 -33.31 3.98 2.83
N VAL A 237 -32.13 3.76 3.39
CA VAL A 237 -31.92 3.75 4.83
C VAL A 237 -31.92 5.19 5.35
N ARG A 238 -32.93 5.54 6.15
CA ARG A 238 -33.12 6.89 6.72
C ARG A 238 -32.47 7.03 8.09
N ALA A 239 -32.43 5.97 8.88
CA ALA A 239 -31.68 5.92 10.12
C ALA A 239 -31.23 4.47 10.42
N MET A 240 -30.08 4.33 11.06
CA MET A 240 -29.50 3.04 11.45
C MET A 240 -28.60 3.24 12.68
N VAL A 241 -29.06 2.78 13.84
CA VAL A 241 -28.36 2.92 15.13
C VAL A 241 -28.28 1.57 15.84
N SER A 242 -27.22 1.39 16.65
CA SER A 242 -26.96 0.18 17.44
C SER A 242 -26.23 0.51 18.73
#